data_AF-A0A427YR81-F1
#
_entry.id   AF-A0A427YR81-F1
#
_cell.length_a   1.000
_cell.length_b   1.000
_cell.length_c   1.000
_cell.angle_alpha   90.00
_cell.angle_beta   90.00
_cell.angle_gamma   90.00
#
_symmetry.space_group_name_H-M   'P 1'
#
loop_
_entity.id
_entity.type
_entity.pdbx_description
1 polymer ?
#
loop_
_entity_poly.entity_id
_entity_poly.type
_entity_poly.pdbx_seq_one_letter_code
_entity_poly.pdbx_strand_id
1 'polypeptide(L)'
;MARIQPPAPYLRRMWAGGSFQWKPDVTLRIGEGVSGSTVVPKVEFKNDMIFVYQEKTLFPEGSDDWAVREIRTHVFRTDIGVKAPRRHRDIGAPRRPIPNPINTFTYTPSSPLLFRYSALTFNGHKIHYDRDWVRDVEGHPDLVVHGPLTSTLLTELAATIASDKGRTLERFDYRATSPMYVDREVRLIAGEDQEGKVQLVAEQEGVVGMKATATLR
;
A
#
# COMPACT_ATOMS: atom_id res chain seq x y z
N MET A 1 -13.48 13.69 -8.56
CA MET A 1 -13.76 12.48 -7.75
C MET A 1 -14.22 12.92 -6.37
N ALA A 2 -15.39 12.47 -5.90
CA ALA A 2 -15.87 12.79 -4.55
C ALA A 2 -14.92 12.19 -3.50
N ARG A 3 -14.46 13.01 -2.56
CA ARG A 3 -13.55 12.58 -1.48
C ARG A 3 -14.38 11.92 -0.38
N ILE A 4 -14.25 10.60 -0.22
CA ILE A 4 -14.86 9.88 0.90
C ILE A 4 -14.03 10.19 2.15
N GLN A 5 -14.56 11.05 3.02
CA GLN A 5 -13.89 11.54 4.21
C GLN A 5 -14.91 11.77 5.34
N PRO A 6 -14.63 11.32 6.57
CA PRO A 6 -15.44 11.65 7.73
C PRO A 6 -15.37 13.15 8.06
N PRO A 7 -16.38 13.70 8.76
CA PRO A 7 -16.35 15.09 9.19
C PRO A 7 -15.21 15.36 10.20
N ALA A 8 -14.95 16.64 10.47
CA ALA A 8 -14.12 17.04 11.60
C ALA A 8 -14.61 16.37 12.89
N PRO A 9 -13.71 15.99 13.83
CA PRO A 9 -12.27 16.32 13.86
C PRO A 9 -11.32 15.33 13.13
N TYR A 10 -11.83 14.37 12.35
CA TYR A 10 -11.05 13.29 11.75
C TYR A 10 -10.35 13.69 10.43
N LEU A 11 -9.44 14.66 10.52
CA LEU A 11 -8.84 15.31 9.36
C LEU A 11 -7.59 14.61 8.82
N ARG A 12 -6.87 13.85 9.66
CA ARG A 12 -5.65 13.16 9.25
C ARG A 12 -5.97 11.77 8.71
N ARG A 13 -5.58 11.51 7.45
CA ARG A 13 -5.84 10.25 6.73
C ARG A 13 -4.55 9.44 6.60
N MET A 14 -4.63 8.15 6.88
CA MET A 14 -3.56 7.16 6.69
C MET A 14 -4.02 6.04 5.75
N TRP A 15 -3.11 5.55 4.93
CA TRP A 15 -3.32 4.34 4.13
C TRP A 15 -2.91 3.12 4.96
N ALA A 16 -3.86 2.32 5.43
CA ALA A 16 -3.58 1.24 6.37
C ALA A 16 -3.34 -0.12 5.71
N GLY A 17 -3.92 -0.35 4.54
CA GLY A 17 -3.84 -1.64 3.87
C GLY A 17 -4.95 -1.83 2.85
N GLY A 18 -5.10 -3.06 2.39
CA GLY A 18 -6.14 -3.42 1.44
C GLY A 18 -5.95 -4.83 0.90
N SER A 19 -6.75 -5.15 -0.10
CA SER A 19 -6.63 -6.39 -0.86
C SER A 19 -6.98 -6.16 -2.32
N PHE A 20 -6.37 -6.93 -3.20
CA PHE A 20 -6.72 -7.02 -4.61
C PHE A 20 -7.12 -8.45 -4.96
N GLN A 21 -8.09 -8.59 -5.85
CA GLN A 21 -8.46 -9.85 -6.49
C GLN A 21 -8.51 -9.63 -8.00
N TRP A 22 -8.06 -10.64 -8.75
CA TRP A 22 -8.08 -10.64 -10.21
C TRP A 22 -8.92 -11.82 -10.72
N LYS A 23 -9.91 -11.53 -11.57
CA LYS A 23 -10.71 -12.58 -12.21
C LYS A 23 -9.88 -13.27 -13.31
N PRO A 24 -9.86 -14.61 -13.42
CA PRO A 24 -8.94 -15.30 -14.34
C PRO A 24 -9.20 -14.98 -15.80
N ASP A 25 -10.48 -14.99 -16.19
CA ASP A 25 -10.87 -14.97 -17.60
C ASP A 25 -11.26 -13.57 -18.08
N VAL A 26 -11.01 -12.54 -17.26
CA VAL A 26 -11.45 -11.16 -17.53
C VAL A 26 -10.28 -10.22 -17.27
N THR A 27 -9.73 -9.67 -18.35
CA THR A 27 -8.47 -8.89 -18.31
C THR A 27 -8.70 -7.46 -18.76
N LEU A 28 -8.03 -6.51 -18.11
CA LEU A 28 -7.93 -5.12 -18.59
C LEU A 28 -6.81 -5.02 -19.62
N ARG A 29 -7.08 -4.46 -20.81
CA ARG A 29 -6.06 -4.25 -21.84
C ARG A 29 -5.71 -2.78 -22.01
N ILE A 30 -4.48 -2.52 -22.40
CA ILE A 30 -4.00 -1.16 -22.65
C ILE A 30 -4.76 -0.58 -23.84
N GLY A 31 -5.31 0.62 -23.65
CA GLY A 31 -6.06 1.36 -24.68
C GLY A 31 -7.56 1.10 -24.68
N GLU A 32 -8.06 0.10 -23.94
CA GLU A 32 -9.48 -0.16 -23.78
C GLU A 32 -10.10 0.75 -22.72
N GLY A 33 -11.38 1.10 -22.90
CA GLY A 33 -12.15 1.76 -21.87
C GLY A 33 -12.36 0.84 -20.66
N VAL A 34 -12.56 1.46 -19.50
CA VAL A 34 -12.83 0.76 -18.25
C VAL A 34 -13.98 1.49 -17.55
N SER A 35 -15.00 0.74 -17.16
CA SER A 35 -16.00 1.23 -16.21
C SER A 35 -15.66 0.75 -14.80
N GLY A 36 -16.16 1.46 -13.79
CA GLY A 36 -15.90 1.05 -12.42
C GLY A 36 -16.91 1.59 -11.44
N SER A 37 -17.14 0.81 -10.39
CA SER A 37 -17.98 1.19 -9.26
C SER A 37 -17.11 1.36 -8.03
N THR A 38 -17.53 2.25 -7.12
CA THR A 38 -16.91 2.40 -5.81
C THR A 38 -17.98 2.47 -4.75
N VAL A 39 -17.88 1.60 -3.75
CA VAL A 39 -18.80 1.54 -2.61
C VAL A 39 -18.02 1.57 -1.30
N VAL A 40 -18.69 1.95 -0.22
CA VAL A 40 -18.13 1.87 1.13
C VAL A 40 -18.87 0.74 1.85
N PRO A 41 -18.41 -0.52 1.73
CA PRO A 41 -19.12 -1.65 2.34
C PRO A 41 -19.09 -1.62 3.87
N LYS A 42 -18.11 -0.91 4.45
CA LYS A 42 -17.87 -0.95 5.89
C LYS A 42 -17.21 0.34 6.39
N VAL A 43 -17.69 0.81 7.53
CA VAL A 43 -17.05 1.83 8.37
C VAL A 43 -17.01 1.31 9.80
N GLU A 44 -15.87 1.46 10.47
CA GLU A 44 -15.70 1.07 11.88
C GLU A 44 -15.12 2.22 12.68
N PHE A 45 -15.56 2.36 13.93
CA PHE A 45 -14.94 3.25 14.90
C PHE A 45 -14.24 2.41 15.97
N LYS A 46 -12.92 2.58 16.11
CA LYS A 46 -12.11 1.82 17.08
C LYS A 46 -10.90 2.64 17.52
N ASN A 47 -10.61 2.64 18.82
CA ASN A 47 -9.44 3.31 19.39
C ASN A 47 -9.34 4.80 18.97
N ASP A 48 -10.47 5.51 18.97
CA ASP A 48 -10.56 6.92 18.53
C ASP A 48 -10.13 7.16 17.07
N MET A 49 -10.33 6.14 16.22
CA MET A 49 -10.04 6.21 14.79
C MET A 49 -11.22 5.67 14.00
N ILE A 50 -11.45 6.26 12.82
CA ILE A 50 -12.44 5.80 11.86
C ILE A 50 -11.73 5.01 10.76
N PHE A 51 -12.10 3.75 10.60
CA PHE A 51 -11.65 2.88 9.52
C PHE A 51 -12.71 2.90 8.44
N VAL A 52 -12.34 3.30 7.23
CA VAL A 52 -13.22 3.30 6.05
C VAL A 52 -12.66 2.29 5.07
N TYR A 53 -13.45 1.27 4.79
CA TYR A 53 -13.16 0.28 3.76
C TYR A 53 -13.88 0.73 2.49
N GLN A 54 -13.12 0.96 1.44
CA GLN A 54 -13.65 1.33 0.13
C GLN A 54 -13.42 0.14 -0.80
N GLU A 55 -14.48 -0.33 -1.44
CA GLU A 55 -14.39 -1.37 -2.45
C GLU A 55 -14.51 -0.72 -3.82
N LYS A 56 -13.54 -0.98 -4.69
CA LYS A 56 -13.55 -0.57 -6.09
C LYS A 56 -13.59 -1.81 -6.96
N THR A 57 -14.57 -1.87 -7.86
CA THR A 57 -14.64 -2.92 -8.88
C THR A 57 -14.44 -2.31 -10.26
N LEU A 58 -13.59 -2.92 -11.07
CA LEU A 58 -13.27 -2.50 -12.43
C LEU A 58 -13.77 -3.53 -13.44
N PHE A 59 -14.38 -3.04 -14.52
CA PHE A 59 -14.95 -3.84 -15.60
C PHE A 59 -14.33 -3.35 -16.93
N PRO A 60 -13.82 -4.25 -17.79
CA PRO A 60 -13.52 -3.89 -19.17
C PRO A 60 -14.75 -3.27 -19.84
N GLU A 61 -14.55 -2.30 -20.72
CA GLU A 61 -15.65 -1.72 -21.48
C GLU A 61 -16.43 -2.80 -22.25
N GLY A 62 -17.77 -2.76 -22.16
CA GLY A 62 -18.65 -3.75 -22.77
C GLY A 62 -18.74 -5.10 -22.05
N SER A 63 -18.06 -5.28 -20.90
CA SER A 63 -18.17 -6.48 -20.08
C SER A 63 -19.12 -6.28 -18.89
N ASP A 64 -19.99 -7.25 -18.64
CA ASP A 64 -20.80 -7.33 -17.41
C ASP A 64 -20.02 -7.97 -16.24
N ASP A 65 -18.79 -8.42 -16.51
CA ASP A 65 -17.95 -9.12 -15.56
C ASP A 65 -16.76 -8.27 -15.11
N TRP A 66 -16.38 -8.42 -13.85
CA TRP A 66 -15.29 -7.64 -13.25
C TRP A 66 -13.92 -8.24 -13.57
N ALA A 67 -12.93 -7.39 -13.86
CA ALA A 67 -11.54 -7.80 -14.02
C ALA A 67 -10.77 -7.72 -12.69
N VAL A 68 -10.96 -6.62 -11.94
CA VAL A 68 -10.24 -6.36 -10.69
C VAL A 68 -11.21 -5.88 -9.61
N ARG A 69 -11.06 -6.44 -8.41
CA ARG A 69 -11.67 -5.93 -7.18
C ARG A 69 -10.60 -5.50 -6.21
N GLU A 70 -10.69 -4.27 -5.72
CA GLU A 70 -9.83 -3.71 -4.70
C GLU A 70 -10.66 -3.42 -3.45
N ILE A 71 -10.20 -3.86 -2.29
CA ILE A 71 -10.59 -3.27 -1.00
C ILE A 71 -9.42 -2.40 -0.54
N ARG A 72 -9.74 -1.17 -0.14
CA ARG A 72 -8.77 -0.22 0.38
C ARG A 72 -9.21 0.27 1.75
N THR A 73 -8.32 0.21 2.72
CA THR A 73 -8.60 0.65 4.09
C THR A 73 -7.89 1.96 4.37
N HIS A 74 -8.68 3.02 4.53
CA HIS A 74 -8.22 4.29 5.06
C HIS A 74 -8.52 4.39 6.55
N VAL A 75 -7.58 4.94 7.30
CA VAL A 75 -7.76 5.26 8.72
C VAL A 75 -7.75 6.77 8.88
N PHE A 76 -8.77 7.29 9.54
CA PHE A 76 -8.88 8.69 9.88
C PHE A 76 -8.74 8.85 11.39
N ARG A 77 -7.88 9.78 11.80
CA ARG A 77 -7.65 10.11 13.21
C ARG A 77 -7.91 11.59 13.42
N THR A 78 -8.22 11.94 14.66
CA THR A 78 -8.36 13.32 15.08
C THR A 78 -7.08 14.10 14.80
N ASP A 79 -7.20 15.41 14.55
CA ASP A 79 -6.03 16.26 14.55
C ASP A 79 -5.51 16.37 15.98
N ILE A 80 -4.47 15.61 16.27
CA ILE A 80 -3.78 15.73 17.54
C ILE A 80 -2.92 16.99 17.36
N GLY A 81 -3.37 18.12 17.90
CA GLY A 81 -2.59 19.35 17.94
C GLY A 81 -1.14 19.04 18.34
N VAL A 82 -0.17 19.74 17.73
CA VAL A 82 1.28 19.47 17.74
C VAL A 82 1.72 18.71 19.00
N LYS A 83 1.71 17.38 18.95
CA LYS A 83 2.34 16.55 19.99
C LYS A 83 3.78 16.29 19.56
N ALA A 84 4.67 16.38 20.55
CA ALA A 84 6.10 16.14 20.46
C ALA A 84 6.46 14.98 19.50
N PRO A 85 7.62 15.07 18.82
CA PRO A 85 8.05 14.07 17.85
C PRO A 85 7.87 12.67 18.41
N ARG A 86 7.16 11.82 17.66
CA ARG A 86 6.98 10.41 18.05
C ARG A 86 8.38 9.83 18.17
N ARG A 87 8.78 9.45 19.39
CA ARG A 87 10.02 8.69 19.59
C ARG A 87 9.98 7.49 18.65
N HIS A 88 10.94 7.43 17.73
CA HIS A 88 11.26 6.20 17.02
C HIS A 88 11.43 5.12 18.08
N ARG A 89 10.64 4.05 18.03
CA ARG A 89 10.89 2.89 18.88
C ARG A 89 12.28 2.38 18.50
N ASP A 90 13.16 2.19 19.48
CA ASP A 90 14.42 1.50 19.28
C ASP A 90 14.12 0.16 18.60
N ILE A 91 14.58 0.04 17.37
CA ILE A 91 14.42 -1.16 16.56
C ILE A 91 15.49 -2.10 17.10
N GLY A 92 15.10 -2.97 18.03
CA GLY A 92 15.96 -4.07 18.46
C GLY A 92 16.50 -4.86 17.25
N ALA A 93 17.58 -5.62 17.45
CA ALA A 93 18.37 -6.29 16.42
C ALA A 93 17.54 -6.75 15.19
N PRO A 94 18.04 -6.53 13.96
CA PRO A 94 17.28 -6.78 12.74
C PRO A 94 16.80 -8.24 12.71
N ARG A 95 15.50 -8.42 12.93
CA ARG A 95 14.86 -9.71 12.71
C ARG A 95 14.85 -9.92 11.20
N ARG A 96 15.42 -11.02 10.72
CA ARG A 96 15.19 -11.47 9.33
C ARG A 96 13.67 -11.67 9.18
N PRO A 97 12.96 -10.80 8.43
CA PRO A 97 11.51 -10.87 8.40
C PRO A 97 11.03 -12.16 7.74
N ILE A 98 11.83 -12.67 6.80
CA ILE A 98 11.66 -13.91 6.06
C ILE A 98 13.01 -14.64 6.10
N PRO A 99 13.14 -15.76 6.84
CA PRO A 99 14.42 -16.46 7.01
C PRO A 99 15.01 -17.06 5.72
N ASN A 100 14.15 -17.55 4.82
CA ASN A 100 14.52 -18.21 3.57
C ASN A 100 13.82 -17.49 2.40
N PRO A 101 14.37 -16.36 1.92
CA PRO A 101 13.75 -15.62 0.84
C PRO A 101 13.86 -16.39 -0.48
N ILE A 102 12.77 -16.42 -1.24
CA ILE A 102 12.71 -17.03 -2.59
C ILE A 102 12.96 -15.98 -3.68
N ASN A 103 12.74 -14.70 -3.39
CA ASN A 103 13.04 -13.59 -4.30
C ASN A 103 13.21 -12.29 -3.50
N THR A 104 14.02 -11.36 -4.01
CA THR A 104 14.22 -10.04 -3.41
C THR A 104 14.40 -8.97 -4.47
N PHE A 105 13.90 -7.77 -4.19
CA PHE A 105 14.09 -6.58 -5.03
C PHE A 105 14.45 -5.38 -4.15
N THR A 106 15.40 -4.56 -4.58
CA THR A 106 15.81 -3.36 -3.84
C THR A 106 15.64 -2.12 -4.70
N TYR A 107 15.20 -1.03 -4.08
CA TYR A 107 15.16 0.27 -4.73
C TYR A 107 15.38 1.38 -3.71
N THR A 108 15.89 2.53 -4.17
CA THR A 108 15.96 3.73 -3.33
C THR A 108 14.92 4.74 -3.82
N PRO A 109 13.86 5.02 -3.05
CA PRO A 109 12.87 6.02 -3.41
C PRO A 109 13.52 7.39 -3.46
N SER A 110 13.44 8.07 -4.59
CA SER A 110 13.97 9.43 -4.75
C SER A 110 12.83 10.45 -4.80
N SER A 111 13.12 11.72 -4.51
CA SER A 111 12.13 12.79 -4.65
C SER A 111 11.47 12.83 -6.04
N PRO A 112 12.21 12.69 -7.18
CA PRO A 112 11.60 12.57 -8.50
C PRO A 112 10.65 11.38 -8.66
N LEU A 113 10.96 10.22 -8.06
CA LEU A 113 10.06 9.06 -8.07
C LEU A 113 8.75 9.38 -7.32
N LEU A 114 8.85 9.95 -6.12
CA LEU A 114 7.68 10.31 -5.31
C LEU A 114 6.81 11.37 -6.00
N PHE A 115 7.43 12.35 -6.66
CA PHE A 115 6.73 13.35 -7.46
C PHE A 115 5.98 12.71 -8.63
N ARG A 116 6.66 11.89 -9.44
CA ARG A 116 6.05 11.22 -10.61
C ARG A 116 4.91 10.30 -10.20
N TYR A 117 5.08 9.54 -9.11
CA TYR A 117 4.04 8.67 -8.61
C TYR A 117 2.82 9.46 -8.11
N SER A 118 3.05 10.58 -7.40
CA SER A 118 1.97 11.50 -7.00
C SER A 118 1.20 12.04 -8.20
N ALA A 119 1.90 12.44 -9.26
CA ALA A 119 1.28 12.94 -10.49
C ALA A 119 0.47 11.84 -11.21
N LEU A 120 1.07 10.66 -11.40
CA LEU A 120 0.42 9.53 -12.09
C LEU A 120 -0.84 9.05 -11.36
N THR A 121 -0.84 9.08 -10.04
CA THR A 121 -1.95 8.57 -9.21
C THR A 121 -2.90 9.67 -8.73
N PHE A 122 -2.71 10.92 -9.17
CA PHE A 122 -3.43 12.10 -8.67
C PHE A 122 -3.43 12.20 -7.12
N ASN A 123 -2.32 11.80 -6.50
CA ASN A 123 -2.15 11.78 -5.05
C ASN A 123 -1.22 12.91 -4.59
N GLY A 124 -1.77 14.12 -4.49
CA GLY A 124 -1.07 15.33 -4.04
C GLY A 124 -0.97 15.50 -2.51
N HIS A 125 -0.86 14.43 -1.72
CA HIS A 125 -0.69 14.58 -0.26
C HIS A 125 0.69 15.16 0.08
N LYS A 126 0.73 16.24 0.87
CA LYS A 126 1.96 16.99 1.18
C LYS A 126 3.09 16.15 1.75
N ILE A 127 2.76 15.05 2.46
CA ILE A 127 3.77 14.16 3.02
C ILE A 127 4.75 13.56 2.00
N HIS A 128 4.40 13.59 0.71
CA HIS A 128 5.19 13.02 -0.37
C HIS A 128 6.11 14.02 -1.08
N TYR A 129 5.97 15.33 -0.84
CA TYR A 129 6.74 16.35 -1.57
C TYR A 129 7.11 17.60 -0.78
N ASP A 130 6.47 17.89 0.35
CA ASP A 130 6.68 19.09 1.17
C ASP A 130 7.40 18.71 2.46
N ARG A 131 8.74 18.86 2.48
CA ARG A 131 9.59 18.46 3.63
C ARG A 131 9.31 19.27 4.88
N ASP A 132 8.94 20.54 4.75
CA ASP A 132 8.66 21.39 5.90
C ASP A 132 7.34 20.98 6.54
N TRP A 133 6.29 20.74 5.74
CA TRP A 133 5.04 20.16 6.23
C TRP A 133 5.26 18.81 6.93
N VAL A 134 6.03 17.91 6.31
CA VAL A 134 6.32 16.59 6.84
C VAL A 134 6.96 16.65 8.23
N ARG A 135 7.94 17.53 8.40
CA ARG A 135 8.70 17.68 9.65
C ARG A 135 7.90 18.43 10.70
N ASP A 136 7.36 19.59 10.34
CA ASP A 136 6.84 20.56 11.29
C ASP A 136 5.37 20.30 11.66
N VAL A 137 4.60 19.63 10.78
CA VAL A 137 3.16 19.37 10.98
C VAL A 137 2.85 17.90 11.24
N GLU A 138 3.51 17.00 10.51
CA GLU A 138 3.27 15.54 10.61
C GLU A 138 4.28 14.82 11.53
N GLY A 139 5.39 15.46 11.87
CA GLY A 139 6.39 14.93 12.80
C GLY A 139 7.20 13.76 12.24
N HIS A 140 7.32 13.67 10.92
CA HIS A 140 8.13 12.68 10.22
C HIS A 140 9.54 13.24 9.93
N PRO A 141 10.59 12.39 9.91
CA PRO A 141 11.96 12.85 9.66
C PRO A 141 12.20 13.36 8.23
N ASP A 142 11.52 12.78 7.23
CA ASP A 142 11.63 13.17 5.81
C ASP A 142 10.40 12.70 5.02
N LEU A 143 10.35 12.99 3.72
CA LEU A 143 9.25 12.64 2.82
C LEU A 143 8.88 11.16 2.97
N VAL A 144 7.58 10.91 3.14
CA VAL A 144 7.04 9.57 3.35
C VAL A 144 6.80 8.91 2.00
N VAL A 145 7.28 7.68 1.82
CA VAL A 145 7.02 6.86 0.64
C VAL A 145 5.54 6.46 0.62
N HIS A 146 4.90 6.50 -0.56
CA HIS A 146 3.50 6.12 -0.68
C HIS A 146 3.30 4.65 -0.30
N GLY A 147 2.35 4.40 0.61
CA GLY A 147 1.78 3.07 0.81
C GLY A 147 1.38 2.39 -0.51
N PRO A 148 0.63 3.07 -1.41
CA PRO A 148 0.25 2.46 -2.69
C PRO A 148 1.45 2.16 -3.61
N LEU A 149 2.52 2.97 -3.62
CA LEU A 149 3.74 2.65 -4.37
C LEU A 149 4.37 1.35 -3.85
N THR A 150 4.47 1.23 -2.53
CA THR A 150 4.99 0.01 -1.88
C THR A 150 4.14 -1.21 -2.22
N SER A 151 2.81 -1.10 -2.14
CA SER A 151 1.94 -2.22 -2.51
C SER A 151 2.03 -2.56 -4.00
N THR A 152 2.16 -1.58 -4.89
CA THR A 152 2.35 -1.84 -6.33
C THR A 152 3.62 -2.66 -6.59
N LEU A 153 4.75 -2.29 -5.98
CA LEU A 153 6.01 -3.02 -6.18
C LEU A 153 5.99 -4.42 -5.53
N LEU A 154 5.31 -4.59 -4.39
CA LEU A 154 5.12 -5.90 -3.78
C LEU A 154 4.19 -6.80 -4.63
N THR A 155 3.12 -6.23 -5.20
CA THR A 155 2.24 -6.95 -6.13
C THR A 155 3.02 -7.39 -7.38
N GLU A 156 3.89 -6.53 -7.92
CA GLU A 156 4.75 -6.86 -9.06
C GLU A 156 5.69 -8.02 -8.73
N LEU A 157 6.37 -7.96 -7.58
CA LEU A 157 7.24 -9.07 -7.12
C LEU A 157 6.46 -10.38 -6.98
N ALA A 158 5.23 -10.34 -6.45
CA ALA A 158 4.36 -11.51 -6.37
C ALA A 158 3.94 -12.02 -7.76
N ALA A 159 3.67 -11.13 -8.71
CA ALA A 159 3.33 -11.47 -10.09
C ALA A 159 4.50 -12.10 -10.84
N THR A 160 5.73 -11.60 -10.64
CA THR A 160 6.95 -12.24 -11.17
C THR A 160 7.09 -13.67 -10.65
N ILE A 161 6.96 -13.88 -9.34
CA ILE A 161 7.03 -15.22 -8.74
C ILE A 161 5.92 -16.13 -9.28
N ALA A 162 4.71 -15.60 -9.51
CA ALA A 162 3.62 -16.35 -10.11
C ALA A 162 4.01 -16.82 -11.52
N SER A 163 4.51 -15.91 -12.35
CA SER A 163 4.95 -16.19 -13.72
C SER A 163 6.06 -17.24 -13.77
N ASP A 164 7.07 -17.13 -12.88
CA ASP A 164 8.17 -18.10 -12.80
C ASP A 164 7.69 -19.53 -12.46
N LYS A 165 6.53 -19.63 -11.77
CA LYS A 165 5.87 -20.89 -11.44
C LYS A 165 4.84 -21.34 -12.49
N GLY A 166 4.67 -20.59 -13.59
CA GLY A 166 3.61 -20.85 -14.58
C GLY A 166 2.20 -20.63 -14.04
N ARG A 167 2.04 -19.76 -13.04
CA ARG A 167 0.80 -19.44 -12.33
C ARG A 167 0.40 -17.98 -12.53
N THR A 168 -0.80 -17.63 -12.11
CA THR A 168 -1.28 -16.24 -12.09
C THR A 168 -1.59 -15.77 -10.67
N LEU A 169 -1.53 -14.47 -10.44
CA LEU A 169 -1.90 -13.88 -9.15
C LEU A 169 -3.42 -13.87 -9.02
N GLU A 170 -3.95 -14.54 -8.00
CA GLU A 170 -5.39 -14.59 -7.72
C GLU A 170 -5.80 -13.49 -6.73
N ARG A 171 -5.05 -13.37 -5.63
CA ARG A 171 -5.33 -12.47 -4.52
C ARG A 171 -4.04 -11.91 -3.94
N PHE A 172 -4.08 -10.65 -3.52
CA PHE A 172 -2.99 -9.99 -2.84
C PHE A 172 -3.55 -9.18 -1.66
N ASP A 173 -3.18 -9.52 -0.44
CA ASP A 173 -3.55 -8.81 0.78
C ASP A 173 -2.34 -8.08 1.33
N TYR A 174 -2.50 -6.85 1.81
CA TYR A 174 -1.39 -6.09 2.37
C TYR A 174 -1.81 -5.18 3.52
N ARG A 175 -0.84 -4.89 4.37
CA ARG A 175 -0.98 -4.01 5.53
C ARG A 175 0.26 -3.16 5.72
N ALA A 176 0.05 -1.84 5.77
CA ALA A 176 1.08 -0.89 6.17
C ALA A 176 1.30 -0.99 7.68
N THR A 177 2.56 -1.11 8.10
CA THR A 177 2.97 -1.28 9.50
C THR A 177 3.81 -0.12 10.01
N SER A 178 4.67 0.43 9.16
CA SER A 178 5.54 1.57 9.49
C SER A 178 5.76 2.46 8.27
N PRO A 179 5.95 3.78 8.44
CA PRO A 179 6.36 4.65 7.33
C PRO A 179 7.76 4.27 6.83
N MET A 180 8.00 4.49 5.54
CA MET A 180 9.33 4.45 4.92
C MET A 180 9.61 5.83 4.33
N TYR A 181 10.88 6.14 4.15
CA TYR A 181 11.37 7.49 3.83
C TYR A 181 12.17 7.52 2.54
N VAL A 182 12.15 8.69 1.90
CA VAL A 182 12.94 9.02 0.71
C VAL A 182 14.45 8.87 0.97
N ASP A 183 15.22 8.65 -0.09
CA ASP A 183 16.69 8.59 -0.14
C ASP A 183 17.33 7.52 0.77
N ARG A 184 16.55 6.49 1.13
CA ARG A 184 16.98 5.33 1.92
C ARG A 184 16.53 4.04 1.24
N GLU A 185 17.42 3.06 1.11
CA GLU A 185 17.10 1.80 0.42
C GLU A 185 15.90 1.09 1.06
N VAL A 186 14.98 0.65 0.21
CA VAL A 186 13.87 -0.24 0.56
C VAL A 186 14.12 -1.59 -0.07
N ARG A 187 14.07 -2.64 0.76
CA ARG A 187 14.19 -4.03 0.34
C ARG A 187 12.83 -4.70 0.37
N LEU A 188 12.41 -5.21 -0.77
CA LEU A 188 11.28 -6.11 -0.92
C LEU A 188 11.79 -7.54 -0.83
N ILE A 189 11.16 -8.33 0.02
CA ILE A 189 11.58 -9.70 0.31
C ILE A 189 10.35 -10.58 0.17
N ALA A 190 10.44 -11.64 -0.63
CA ALA A 190 9.42 -12.66 -0.75
C ALA A 190 9.92 -13.99 -0.20
N GLY A 191 9.03 -14.72 0.46
CA GLY A 191 9.20 -16.09 0.93
C GLY A 191 7.93 -16.87 0.64
N GLU A 192 7.91 -18.12 1.08
CA GLU A 192 6.77 -19.01 0.91
C GLU A 192 6.48 -19.70 2.25
N ASP A 193 5.21 -19.78 2.62
CA ASP A 193 4.80 -20.55 3.79
C ASP A 193 4.61 -22.04 3.45
N GLN A 194 4.26 -22.84 4.46
CA GLN A 194 4.08 -24.28 4.31
C GLN A 194 2.89 -24.65 3.40
N GLU A 195 1.96 -23.71 3.16
CA GLU A 195 0.78 -23.90 2.30
C GLU A 195 1.03 -23.41 0.86
N GLY A 196 2.26 -22.95 0.56
CA GLY A 196 2.61 -22.43 -0.76
C GLY A 196 2.11 -21.01 -1.05
N LYS A 197 1.63 -20.28 -0.03
CA LYS A 197 1.29 -18.85 -0.20
C LYS A 197 2.56 -18.03 -0.15
N VAL A 198 2.64 -17.03 -1.02
CA VAL A 198 3.79 -16.13 -1.07
C VAL A 198 3.64 -15.10 0.04
N GLN A 199 4.59 -15.05 0.95
CA GLN A 199 4.67 -14.06 2.03
C GLN A 199 5.65 -12.97 1.60
N LEU A 200 5.25 -11.70 1.65
CA LEU A 200 6.09 -10.59 1.23
C LEU A 200 6.21 -9.50 2.30
N VAL A 201 7.36 -8.84 2.34
CA VAL A 201 7.59 -7.66 3.17
C VAL A 201 8.32 -6.57 2.38
N ALA A 202 8.03 -5.32 2.72
CA ALA A 202 8.90 -4.18 2.42
C ALA A 202 9.60 -3.75 3.71
N GLU A 203 10.91 -3.69 3.68
CA GLU A 203 11.77 -3.39 4.81
C GLU A 203 12.72 -2.23 4.47
N GLN A 204 12.93 -1.34 5.43
CA GLN A 204 13.88 -0.24 5.34
C GLN A 204 14.57 -0.10 6.70
N GLU A 205 15.90 -0.13 6.72
CA GLU A 205 16.72 0.03 7.92
C GLU A 205 16.34 -0.92 9.07
N GLY A 206 16.01 -2.18 8.74
CA GLY A 206 15.58 -3.21 9.68
C GLY A 206 14.11 -3.12 10.13
N VAL A 207 13.35 -2.14 9.63
CA VAL A 207 11.93 -1.94 9.96
C VAL A 207 11.04 -2.44 8.82
N VAL A 208 10.11 -3.34 9.15
CA VAL A 208 9.06 -3.72 8.21
C VAL A 208 8.05 -2.57 8.09
N GLY A 209 8.02 -1.95 6.91
CA GLY A 209 7.08 -0.89 6.53
C GLY A 209 5.75 -1.44 6.00
N MET A 210 5.78 -2.57 5.31
CA MET A 210 4.59 -3.24 4.81
C MET A 210 4.74 -4.76 4.85
N LYS A 211 3.64 -5.46 5.15
CA LYS A 211 3.52 -6.91 5.00
C LYS A 211 2.45 -7.21 3.95
N ALA A 212 2.64 -8.28 3.19
CA ALA A 212 1.67 -8.76 2.25
C ALA A 212 1.67 -10.28 2.14
N THR A 213 0.56 -10.83 1.66
CA THR A 213 0.42 -12.24 1.30
C THR A 213 -0.23 -12.32 -0.06
N ALA A 214 0.26 -13.22 -0.91
CA ALA A 214 -0.29 -13.48 -2.23
C ALA A 214 -0.70 -14.95 -2.39
N THR A 215 -1.90 -15.15 -2.93
CA THR A 215 -2.40 -16.45 -3.38
C THR A 215 -2.23 -16.51 -4.89
N LEU A 216 -1.60 -17.60 -5.34
CA LEU A 216 -1.40 -17.89 -6.75
C LEU A 216 -2.41 -18.95 -7.17
N ARG A 217 -2.80 -18.95 -8.45
CA ARG A 217 -3.57 -20.03 -9.10
C ARG A 217 -2.80 -20.58 -10.28
#